data_AF-A0A7X3VR84-F1
#
_entry.id   AF-A0A7X3VR84-F1
#
_cell.length_a   1.000
_cell.length_b   1.000
_cell.length_c   1.000
_cell.angle_alpha   90.00
_cell.angle_beta   90.00
_cell.angle_gamma   90.00
#
_symmetry.space_group_name_H-M   'P 1'
#
loop_
_entity.id
_entity.type
_entity.pdbx_description
1 polymer ?
#
loop_
_entity_poly.entity_id
_entity_poly.type
_entity_poly.pdbx_seq_one_letter_code
_entity_poly.pdbx_strand_id
1 'polypeptide(L)'
;MTRRMYWGIATLIILLIGFSVFLLTRTPETEPDIIYRAPTPSEKAEVDRNIQDAIDNKAQKNSSILEVDGPQVKQTETKLQNDPQSDLKDLSREQLQEIYDSFYTRFGLKPPPPGYEYRWADINVPLLDENGQPVLHKIGDPIIDIAIEVGFAPTKEEYDQLNQLKRDKKTAKFKGLVEQAASITQKIEELEALVQRERPVLKGTMWMGKPGEAYNRERVRRMSREKLNEALRSYGLEHLIEESKPRFR
;
A
#
# COMPACT_ATOMS: atom_id res chain seq x y z
N MET A 1 -18.35 57.93 29.19
CA MET A 1 -18.99 56.99 28.24
C MET A 1 -18.01 56.20 27.36
N THR A 2 -16.69 56.39 27.47
CA THR A 2 -15.73 55.88 26.48
C THR A 2 -15.12 54.52 26.80
N ARG A 3 -14.86 54.17 28.07
CA ARG A 3 -14.17 52.90 28.42
C ARG A 3 -14.98 51.62 28.21
N ARG A 4 -16.32 51.68 28.31
CA ARG A 4 -17.18 50.49 28.08
C ARG A 4 -17.35 50.15 26.60
N MET A 5 -17.16 51.13 25.71
CA MET A 5 -17.29 50.93 24.26
C MET A 5 -16.07 50.20 23.66
N TYR A 6 -14.86 50.49 24.17
CA TYR A 6 -13.63 49.82 23.72
C TYR A 6 -13.62 48.32 24.01
N TRP A 7 -14.17 47.90 25.14
CA TRP A 7 -14.27 46.48 25.48
C TRP A 7 -15.19 45.71 24.54
N GLY A 8 -16.29 46.32 24.08
CA GLY A 8 -17.18 45.71 23.10
C GLY A 8 -16.54 45.54 21.71
N ILE A 9 -15.69 46.48 21.30
CA ILE A 9 -14.97 46.40 20.02
C ILE A 9 -13.86 45.33 20.10
N ALA A 10 -13.13 45.28 21.23
CA ALA A 10 -12.06 44.29 21.42
C ALA A 10 -12.58 42.85 21.40
N THR A 11 -13.72 42.57 22.05
CA THR A 11 -14.32 41.23 22.04
C THR A 11 -14.83 40.82 20.65
N LEU A 12 -15.36 41.78 19.87
CA LEU A 12 -15.80 41.53 18.50
C LEU A 12 -14.63 41.15 17.57
N ILE A 13 -13.49 41.81 17.71
CA ILE A 13 -12.28 41.50 16.92
C ILE A 13 -11.76 40.09 17.25
N ILE A 14 -11.72 39.72 18.53
CA ILE A 14 -11.27 38.38 18.95
C ILE A 14 -12.19 37.29 18.38
N LEU A 15 -13.51 37.51 18.38
CA LEU A 15 -14.48 36.57 17.79
C LEU A 15 -14.30 36.43 16.27
N LEU A 16 -14.05 37.53 15.54
CA LEU A 16 -13.81 37.48 14.10
C LEU A 16 -12.53 36.74 13.74
N ILE A 17 -11.45 36.95 14.50
CA ILE A 17 -10.19 36.23 14.30
C ILE A 17 -10.37 34.74 14.61
N GLY A 18 -11.03 34.40 15.73
CA GLY A 18 -11.31 33.01 16.09
C GLY A 18 -12.17 32.29 15.06
N PHE A 19 -13.20 32.95 14.53
CA PHE A 19 -14.08 32.40 13.49
C PHE A 19 -13.34 32.20 12.16
N SER A 20 -12.44 33.11 11.79
CA SER A 20 -11.63 32.99 10.58
C SER A 20 -10.68 31.79 10.67
N VAL A 21 -10.04 31.58 11.82
CA VAL A 21 -9.17 30.40 12.05
C VAL A 21 -9.99 29.11 12.02
N PHE A 22 -11.20 29.10 12.59
CA PHE A 22 -12.10 27.95 12.58
C PHE A 22 -12.55 27.54 11.16
N LEU A 23 -12.79 28.51 10.28
CA LEU A 23 -13.11 28.23 8.87
C LEU A 23 -11.89 27.71 8.09
N LEU A 24 -10.68 28.15 8.43
CA LEU A 24 -9.44 27.67 7.81
C LEU A 24 -9.05 26.25 8.23
N THR A 25 -9.44 25.81 9.43
CA THR A 25 -9.14 24.45 9.91
C THR A 25 -10.18 23.41 9.50
N ARG A 26 -11.40 23.83 9.12
CA ARG A 26 -12.35 22.95 8.43
C ARG A 26 -11.99 22.86 6.95
N THR A 27 -10.99 22.07 6.62
CA THR A 27 -10.94 21.47 5.29
C THR A 27 -12.18 20.58 5.17
N PRO A 28 -13.06 20.79 4.18
CA PRO A 28 -14.10 19.81 3.92
C PRO A 28 -13.41 18.49 3.62
N GLU A 29 -13.84 17.41 4.29
CA GLU A 29 -13.58 16.06 3.83
C GLU A 29 -14.20 15.96 2.44
N THR A 30 -13.42 16.30 1.41
CA THR A 30 -13.71 15.86 0.06
C THR A 30 -13.50 14.36 0.09
N GLU A 31 -14.62 13.63 0.20
CA GLU A 31 -14.67 12.24 -0.23
C GLU A 31 -13.99 12.16 -1.61
N PRO A 32 -13.08 11.21 -1.83
CA PRO A 32 -12.50 11.04 -3.15
C PRO A 32 -13.65 10.78 -4.11
N ASP A 33 -13.76 11.63 -5.13
CA ASP A 33 -14.66 11.43 -6.25
C ASP A 33 -14.17 10.20 -7.01
N ILE A 34 -14.57 9.01 -6.55
CA ILE A 34 -14.34 7.76 -7.26
C ILE A 34 -15.28 7.84 -8.46
N ILE A 35 -14.75 8.35 -9.58
CA ILE A 35 -15.45 8.33 -10.86
C ILE A 35 -15.60 6.86 -11.25
N TYR A 36 -16.74 6.26 -10.88
CA TYR A 36 -17.15 4.96 -11.39
C TYR A 36 -17.39 5.13 -12.88
N ARG A 37 -16.41 4.76 -13.71
CA ARG A 37 -16.61 4.61 -15.13
C ARG A 37 -17.69 3.55 -15.31
N ALA A 38 -18.86 3.96 -15.79
CA ALA A 38 -19.91 3.01 -16.10
C ALA A 38 -19.34 2.00 -17.12
N PRO A 39 -19.40 0.68 -16.83
CA PRO A 39 -18.83 -0.32 -17.73
C PRO A 39 -19.49 -0.17 -19.09
N THR A 40 -18.65 -0.19 -20.12
CA THR A 40 -19.15 -0.08 -21.50
C THR A 40 -20.06 -1.28 -21.80
N PRO A 41 -21.06 -1.16 -22.70
CA PRO A 41 -21.91 -2.29 -23.07
C PRO A 41 -21.12 -3.52 -23.54
N SER A 42 -19.90 -3.31 -24.07
CA SER A 42 -18.96 -4.36 -24.45
C SER A 42 -18.40 -5.13 -23.24
N GLU A 43 -18.01 -4.44 -22.16
CA GLU A 43 -17.47 -5.07 -20.95
C GLU A 43 -18.53 -5.86 -20.18
N LYS A 44 -19.79 -5.38 -20.15
CA LYS A 44 -20.89 -6.15 -19.55
C LYS A 44 -21.15 -7.46 -20.30
N ALA A 45 -21.10 -7.43 -21.64
CA ALA A 45 -21.33 -8.64 -22.45
C ALA A 45 -20.22 -9.69 -22.29
N GLU A 46 -18.99 -9.27 -21.96
CA GLU A 46 -17.86 -10.18 -21.76
C GLU A 46 -17.86 -10.79 -20.35
N VAL A 47 -18.23 -10.02 -19.33
CA VAL A 47 -18.41 -10.52 -17.96
C VAL A 47 -19.57 -11.52 -17.88
N ASP A 48 -20.70 -11.24 -18.54
CA ASP A 48 -21.85 -12.15 -18.54
C ASP A 48 -21.56 -13.49 -19.26
N ARG A 49 -20.73 -13.48 -20.32
CA ARG A 49 -20.27 -14.72 -20.97
C ARG A 49 -19.34 -15.54 -20.07
N ASN A 50 -18.37 -14.90 -19.42
CA ASN A 50 -17.45 -15.59 -18.52
C ASN A 50 -18.15 -16.21 -17.30
N ILE A 51 -19.24 -15.59 -16.81
CA ILE A 51 -20.06 -16.16 -15.73
C ILE A 51 -20.85 -17.37 -16.24
N GLN A 52 -21.43 -17.30 -17.43
CA GLN A 52 -22.19 -18.42 -18.00
C GLN A 52 -21.31 -19.65 -18.28
N ASP A 53 -20.11 -19.44 -18.84
CA ASP A 53 -19.14 -20.51 -19.10
C ASP A 53 -18.64 -21.18 -17.81
N ALA A 54 -18.56 -20.42 -16.71
CA ALA A 54 -18.20 -20.96 -15.40
C ALA A 54 -19.33 -21.78 -14.75
N ILE A 55 -20.59 -21.41 -14.99
CA ILE A 55 -21.77 -22.13 -14.49
C ILE A 55 -21.93 -23.47 -15.24
N ASP A 56 -21.80 -23.45 -16.57
CA ASP A 56 -21.99 -24.64 -17.40
C ASP A 56 -20.87 -25.69 -17.17
N ASN A 57 -19.62 -25.25 -16.97
CA ASN A 57 -18.53 -26.14 -16.57
C ASN A 57 -18.71 -26.76 -15.16
N LYS A 58 -19.40 -26.08 -14.25
CA LYS A 58 -19.65 -26.58 -12.89
C LYS A 58 -20.80 -27.60 -12.86
N ALA A 59 -21.79 -27.45 -13.74
CA ALA A 59 -22.89 -28.41 -13.89
C ALA A 59 -22.41 -29.76 -14.48
N GLN A 60 -21.43 -29.75 -15.37
CA GLN A 60 -20.94 -30.97 -16.02
C GLN A 60 -20.02 -31.82 -15.13
N LYS A 61 -19.37 -31.22 -14.11
CA LYS A 61 -18.45 -31.94 -13.20
C LYS A 61 -19.16 -32.72 -12.08
N ASN A 62 -20.44 -32.44 -11.82
CA ASN A 62 -21.17 -33.02 -10.69
C ASN A 62 -22.12 -34.17 -11.06
N SER A 63 -22.26 -34.53 -12.34
CA SER A 63 -23.17 -35.59 -12.80
C SER A 63 -22.51 -36.96 -12.99
N SER A 64 -21.24 -37.14 -12.62
CA SER A 64 -20.48 -38.38 -12.87
C SER A 64 -20.04 -39.15 -11.62
N ILE A 65 -20.56 -38.85 -10.43
CA ILE A 65 -20.24 -39.64 -9.22
C ILE A 65 -21.39 -40.58 -8.88
N LEU A 66 -21.14 -41.83 -9.28
CA LEU A 66 -21.85 -43.06 -9.02
C LEU A 66 -22.55 -43.17 -7.66
N GLU A 67 -23.81 -43.58 -7.78
CA GLU A 67 -24.60 -44.39 -6.86
C GLU A 67 -23.81 -45.64 -6.42
N VAL A 68 -23.47 -45.71 -5.12
CA VAL A 68 -22.97 -46.92 -4.46
C VAL A 68 -23.70 -47.08 -3.14
N ASP A 69 -24.62 -48.05 -3.10
CA ASP A 69 -25.31 -48.52 -1.90
C ASP A 69 -24.30 -49.20 -0.94
N GLY A 70 -24.24 -48.72 0.30
CA GLY A 70 -23.39 -49.28 1.36
C GLY A 70 -23.87 -48.91 2.76
N PRO A 71 -23.72 -49.80 3.77
CA PRO A 71 -24.51 -49.77 4.99
C PRO A 71 -24.04 -48.72 5.99
N GLN A 72 -25.00 -48.21 6.77
CA GLN A 72 -24.81 -47.17 7.80
C GLN A 72 -23.71 -47.54 8.80
N VAL A 73 -22.60 -46.81 8.73
CA VAL A 73 -21.59 -46.75 9.80
C VAL A 73 -22.08 -45.73 10.83
N LYS A 74 -22.37 -46.21 12.04
CA LYS A 74 -22.61 -45.36 13.22
C LYS A 74 -21.41 -44.45 13.43
N GLN A 75 -21.58 -43.16 13.11
CA GLN A 75 -20.64 -42.12 13.48
C GLN A 75 -20.72 -41.91 15.00
N THR A 76 -19.74 -42.44 15.72
CA THR A 76 -19.43 -42.02 17.08
C THR A 76 -18.82 -40.62 16.98
N GLU A 77 -19.66 -39.59 17.11
CA GLU A 77 -19.19 -38.21 17.31
C GLU A 77 -18.41 -38.12 18.62
N THR A 78 -17.09 -38.29 18.51
CA THR A 78 -16.19 -37.90 19.58
C THR A 78 -16.02 -36.40 19.45
N LYS A 79 -16.77 -35.63 20.25
CA LYS A 79 -16.55 -34.20 20.46
C LYS A 79 -15.12 -33.99 20.97
N LEU A 80 -14.17 -33.79 20.06
CA LEU A 80 -12.85 -33.28 20.37
C LEU A 80 -12.96 -31.76 20.49
N GLN A 81 -13.31 -31.31 21.68
CA GLN A 81 -13.45 -29.90 22.04
C GLN A 81 -12.15 -29.40 22.70
N ASN A 82 -10.99 -29.79 22.16
CA ASN A 82 -9.71 -29.31 22.63
C ASN A 82 -9.38 -28.02 21.90
N ASP A 83 -9.27 -26.93 22.66
CA ASP A 83 -8.73 -25.67 22.19
C ASP A 83 -7.25 -25.91 21.79
N PRO A 84 -6.89 -25.82 20.49
CA PRO A 84 -5.53 -26.13 20.03
C PRO A 84 -4.46 -25.22 20.64
N GLN A 85 -4.85 -24.11 21.30
CA GLN A 85 -3.92 -23.25 22.04
C GLN A 85 -3.55 -23.77 23.43
N SER A 86 -4.35 -24.67 24.03
CA SER A 86 -4.05 -25.27 25.34
C SER A 86 -2.85 -26.22 25.26
N ASP A 87 -2.80 -27.02 24.20
CA ASP A 87 -1.83 -28.11 24.05
C ASP A 87 -0.40 -27.61 23.73
N LEU A 88 -0.27 -26.41 23.17
CA LEU A 88 1.04 -25.81 22.84
C LEU A 88 1.83 -25.34 24.06
N LYS A 89 1.15 -25.04 25.19
CA LYS A 89 1.79 -24.48 26.39
C LYS A 89 2.53 -25.54 27.22
N ASP A 90 2.14 -26.81 27.09
CA ASP A 90 2.69 -27.92 27.86
C ASP A 90 3.87 -28.62 27.14
N LEU A 91 4.18 -28.21 25.90
CA LEU A 91 5.28 -28.76 25.13
C LEU A 91 6.64 -28.27 25.65
N SER A 92 7.60 -29.19 25.70
CA SER A 92 9.00 -28.83 25.95
C SER A 92 9.57 -27.97 24.81
N ARG A 93 10.63 -27.21 25.08
CA ARG A 93 11.31 -26.39 24.07
C ARG A 93 11.79 -27.21 22.87
N GLU A 94 12.25 -28.43 23.12
CA GLU A 94 12.73 -29.36 22.08
C GLU A 94 11.59 -29.80 21.17
N GLN A 95 10.43 -30.15 21.74
CA GLN A 95 9.24 -30.51 20.96
C GLN A 95 8.70 -29.33 20.15
N LEU A 96 8.70 -28.12 20.72
CA LEU A 96 8.33 -26.91 19.98
C LEU A 96 9.28 -26.66 18.79
N GLN A 97 10.58 -26.85 18.99
CA GLN A 97 11.56 -26.73 17.93
C GLN A 97 11.36 -27.79 16.85
N GLU A 98 11.09 -29.04 17.22
CA GLU A 98 10.81 -30.12 16.27
C GLU A 98 9.55 -29.84 15.44
N ILE A 99 8.47 -29.35 16.07
CA ILE A 99 7.26 -28.93 15.35
C ILE A 99 7.59 -27.79 14.37
N TYR A 100 8.36 -26.80 14.82
CA TYR A 100 8.80 -25.67 13.99
C TYR A 100 9.65 -26.14 12.80
N ASP A 101 10.63 -27.00 13.01
CA ASP A 101 11.49 -27.55 11.96
C ASP A 101 10.70 -28.45 11.00
N SER A 102 9.73 -29.22 11.53
CA SER A 102 8.83 -30.06 10.73
C SER A 102 7.95 -29.25 9.78
N PHE A 103 7.59 -28.01 10.15
CA PHE A 103 6.81 -27.12 9.31
C PHE A 103 7.57 -26.77 8.03
N TYR A 104 8.84 -26.33 8.14
CA TYR A 104 9.64 -25.97 6.97
C TYR A 104 10.00 -27.17 6.09
N THR A 105 10.33 -28.30 6.71
CA THR A 105 10.70 -29.52 5.98
C THR A 105 9.54 -30.09 5.16
N ARG A 106 8.28 -29.89 5.57
CA ARG A 106 7.09 -30.21 4.75
C ARG A 106 7.04 -29.43 3.44
N PHE A 107 7.68 -28.27 3.37
CA PHE A 107 7.80 -27.45 2.16
C PHE A 107 9.15 -27.63 1.46
N GLY A 108 9.95 -28.63 1.85
CA GLY A 108 11.29 -28.84 1.32
C GLY A 108 12.30 -27.75 1.72
N LEU A 109 11.96 -26.94 2.73
CA LEU A 109 12.82 -25.88 3.24
C LEU A 109 13.59 -26.38 4.46
N LYS A 110 14.82 -25.88 4.62
CA LYS A 110 15.56 -26.01 5.88
C LYS A 110 14.99 -25.01 6.89
N PRO A 111 15.08 -25.24 8.20
CA PRO A 111 14.70 -24.23 9.17
C PRO A 111 15.54 -22.96 8.96
N PRO A 112 14.95 -21.76 9.12
CA PRO A 112 15.65 -20.51 8.93
C PRO A 112 16.74 -20.32 10.01
N PRO A 113 17.83 -19.60 9.71
CA PRO A 113 18.83 -19.27 10.71
C PRO A 113 18.25 -18.47 11.89
N PRO A 114 18.83 -18.56 13.10
CA PRO A 114 18.38 -17.78 14.26
C PRO A 114 18.30 -16.28 13.96
N GLY A 115 17.16 -15.66 14.28
CA GLY A 115 16.91 -14.24 14.04
C GLY A 115 16.38 -13.91 12.63
N TYR A 116 16.10 -14.91 11.81
CA TYR A 116 15.51 -14.76 10.48
C TYR A 116 14.23 -15.61 10.33
N GLU A 117 13.39 -15.22 9.40
CA GLU A 117 12.20 -15.95 8.95
C GLU A 117 12.13 -15.93 7.42
N TYR A 118 11.44 -16.91 6.83
CA TYR A 118 11.19 -16.87 5.39
C TYR A 118 10.06 -15.89 5.07
N ARG A 119 10.21 -15.19 3.95
CA ARG A 119 9.11 -14.43 3.36
C ARG A 119 8.17 -15.40 2.64
N TRP A 120 6.87 -15.11 2.73
CA TRP A 120 5.82 -15.91 2.10
C TRP A 120 5.08 -15.02 1.08
N ALA A 121 4.92 -15.51 -0.14
CA ALA A 121 4.13 -14.84 -1.18
C ALA A 121 2.63 -15.06 -0.96
N ASP A 122 2.28 -16.24 -0.46
CA ASP A 122 0.92 -16.65 -0.09
C ASP A 122 0.99 -17.67 1.07
N ILE A 123 -0.16 -18.11 1.58
CA ILE A 123 -0.27 -19.15 2.60
C ILE A 123 0.49 -20.39 2.11
N ASN A 124 1.54 -20.77 2.85
CA ASN A 124 2.38 -21.93 2.57
C ASN A 124 3.16 -21.89 1.24
N VAL A 125 3.28 -20.71 0.60
CA VAL A 125 4.10 -20.51 -0.61
C VAL A 125 5.26 -19.57 -0.29
N PRO A 126 6.51 -20.06 -0.19
CA PRO A 126 7.65 -19.20 0.09
C PRO A 126 7.89 -18.23 -1.06
N LEU A 127 8.23 -16.99 -0.73
CA LEU A 127 8.70 -16.01 -1.70
C LEU A 127 10.12 -16.41 -2.12
N LEU A 128 10.31 -16.63 -3.42
CA LEU A 128 11.61 -16.98 -3.99
C LEU A 128 12.27 -15.75 -4.62
N ASP A 129 13.59 -15.69 -4.58
CA ASP A 129 14.40 -14.72 -5.30
C ASP A 129 14.57 -15.12 -6.78
N GLU A 130 15.33 -14.32 -7.54
CA GLU A 130 15.63 -14.56 -8.95
C GLU A 130 16.37 -15.88 -9.22
N ASN A 131 17.01 -16.47 -8.20
CA ASN A 131 17.71 -17.75 -8.28
C ASN A 131 16.84 -18.94 -7.82
N GLY A 132 15.56 -18.69 -7.47
CA GLY A 132 14.67 -19.71 -6.92
C GLY A 132 14.95 -20.06 -5.46
N GLN A 133 15.75 -19.25 -4.74
CA GLN A 133 16.03 -19.45 -3.32
C GLN A 133 15.01 -18.70 -2.45
N PRO A 134 14.59 -19.28 -1.31
CA PRO A 134 13.64 -18.63 -0.43
C PRO A 134 14.24 -17.37 0.20
N VAL A 135 13.49 -16.26 0.13
CA VAL A 135 13.94 -14.97 0.65
C VAL A 135 13.87 -14.97 2.17
N LEU A 136 15.02 -14.74 2.81
CA LEU A 136 15.10 -14.57 4.25
C LEU A 136 14.86 -13.10 4.64
N HIS A 137 14.13 -12.92 5.72
CA HIS A 137 13.86 -11.65 6.37
C HIS A 137 14.34 -11.67 7.81
N LYS A 138 14.97 -10.57 8.25
CA LYS A 138 15.46 -10.47 9.62
C LYS A 138 14.31 -10.14 10.57
N ILE A 139 14.11 -10.95 11.59
CA ILE A 139 13.04 -10.76 12.57
C ILE A 139 13.24 -9.40 13.26
N GLY A 140 12.17 -8.59 13.29
CA GLY A 140 12.19 -7.25 13.87
C GLY A 140 12.74 -6.16 12.94
N ASP A 141 13.00 -6.48 11.67
CA ASP A 141 13.05 -5.48 10.61
C ASP A 141 11.64 -5.37 9.97
N PRO A 142 11.28 -4.24 9.36
CA PRO A 142 10.06 -4.13 8.59
C PRO A 142 10.25 -4.74 7.21
N ILE A 143 9.17 -5.31 6.72
CA ILE A 143 9.05 -5.79 5.35
C ILE A 143 8.65 -4.60 4.50
N ILE A 144 9.49 -4.29 3.50
CA ILE A 144 9.30 -3.17 2.59
C ILE A 144 9.18 -3.75 1.19
N ASP A 145 8.01 -3.58 0.58
CA ASP A 145 7.74 -4.10 -0.75
C ASP A 145 7.80 -2.98 -1.78
N ILE A 146 8.74 -3.13 -2.71
CA ILE A 146 8.88 -2.29 -3.88
C ILE A 146 8.31 -3.06 -5.07
N ALA A 147 7.40 -2.43 -5.80
CA ALA A 147 6.84 -2.95 -7.04
C ALA A 147 7.26 -2.06 -8.21
N ILE A 148 7.29 -2.62 -9.41
CA ILE A 148 7.44 -1.85 -10.63
C ILE A 148 6.05 -1.60 -11.19
N GLU A 149 5.70 -0.33 -11.33
CA GLU A 149 4.41 0.11 -11.86
C GLU A 149 4.62 1.18 -12.93
N VAL A 150 3.68 1.31 -13.86
CA VAL A 150 3.68 2.41 -14.83
C VAL A 150 3.20 3.67 -14.10
N GLY A 151 4.04 4.69 -14.08
CA GLY A 151 3.75 5.95 -13.40
C GLY A 151 4.66 7.09 -13.85
N PHE A 152 4.58 8.22 -13.15
CA PHE A 152 5.42 9.39 -13.45
C PHE A 152 6.91 9.09 -13.27
N ALA A 153 7.62 8.95 -14.40
CA ALA A 153 9.03 8.61 -14.48
C ALA A 153 9.70 9.37 -15.66
N PRO A 154 9.79 10.71 -15.54
CA PRO A 154 10.50 11.52 -16.51
C PRO A 154 12.00 11.22 -16.51
N THR A 155 12.65 11.58 -17.61
CA THR A 155 14.09 11.81 -17.64
C THR A 155 14.44 13.08 -16.85
N LYS A 156 15.72 13.28 -16.57
CA LYS A 156 16.18 14.48 -15.86
C LYS A 156 15.82 15.75 -16.63
N GLU A 157 16.00 15.77 -17.96
CA GLU A 157 15.68 16.94 -18.78
C GLU A 157 14.17 17.25 -18.76
N GLU A 158 13.33 16.23 -18.91
CA GLU A 158 11.87 16.38 -18.84
C GLU A 158 11.41 16.87 -17.46
N TYR A 159 12.03 16.38 -16.39
CA TYR A 159 11.73 16.84 -15.02
C TYR A 159 12.13 18.30 -14.81
N ASP A 160 13.28 18.72 -15.31
CA ASP A 160 13.73 20.11 -15.25
C ASP A 160 12.82 21.04 -16.07
N GLN A 161 12.39 20.61 -17.25
CA GLN A 161 11.40 21.32 -18.06
C GLN A 161 10.07 21.45 -17.32
N LEU A 162 9.58 20.38 -16.69
CA LEU A 162 8.36 20.39 -15.90
C LEU A 162 8.46 21.38 -14.73
N ASN A 163 9.60 21.38 -14.02
CA ASN A 163 9.86 22.31 -12.92
C ASN A 163 9.89 23.76 -13.41
N GLN A 164 10.46 24.01 -14.60
CA GLN A 164 10.45 25.33 -15.22
C GLN A 164 9.02 25.78 -15.54
N LEU A 165 8.21 24.94 -16.18
CA LEU A 165 6.80 25.23 -16.46
C LEU A 165 6.01 25.52 -15.18
N LYS A 166 6.25 24.77 -14.10
CA LYS A 166 5.62 25.01 -12.78
C LYS A 166 5.99 26.39 -12.21
N ARG A 167 7.25 26.82 -12.35
CA ARG A 167 7.71 28.18 -11.98
C ARG A 167 7.07 29.27 -12.83
N ASP A 168 7.00 29.06 -14.14
CA ASP A 168 6.44 30.02 -15.09
C ASP A 168 4.92 30.18 -14.89
N LYS A 169 4.20 29.09 -14.63
CA LYS A 169 2.78 29.11 -14.24
C LYS A 169 2.56 29.95 -12.99
N LYS A 170 3.40 29.78 -11.95
CA LYS A 170 3.30 30.57 -10.71
C LYS A 170 3.53 32.05 -10.99
N THR A 171 4.51 32.39 -11.82
CA THR A 171 4.82 33.76 -12.23
C THR A 171 3.69 34.40 -13.02
N ALA A 172 3.12 33.68 -14.00
CA ALA A 172 1.99 34.15 -14.80
C ALA A 172 0.76 34.43 -13.92
N LYS A 173 0.46 33.52 -12.98
CA LYS A 173 -0.63 33.73 -11.99
C LYS A 173 -0.39 34.97 -11.13
N PHE A 174 0.83 35.17 -10.63
CA PHE A 174 1.17 36.34 -9.82
C PHE A 174 1.02 37.65 -10.61
N LYS A 175 1.33 37.63 -11.91
CA LYS A 175 1.17 38.79 -12.81
C LYS A 175 -0.27 38.99 -13.32
N GLY A 176 -1.22 38.14 -12.95
CA GLY A 176 -2.60 38.21 -13.44
C GLY A 176 -2.78 37.77 -14.90
N LEU A 177 -1.80 37.06 -15.48
CA LEU A 177 -1.84 36.58 -16.86
C LEU A 177 -2.58 35.24 -16.94
N VAL A 178 -3.91 35.29 -16.90
CA VAL A 178 -4.79 34.11 -16.79
C VAL A 178 -4.64 33.15 -17.97
N GLU A 179 -4.70 33.66 -19.21
CA GLU A 179 -4.61 32.82 -20.42
C GLU A 179 -3.26 32.12 -20.53
N GLN A 180 -2.17 32.82 -20.21
CA GLN A 180 -0.83 32.24 -20.22
C GLN A 180 -0.71 31.13 -19.16
N ALA A 181 -1.24 31.35 -17.96
CA ALA A 181 -1.25 30.32 -16.91
C ALA A 181 -2.07 29.08 -17.31
N ALA A 182 -3.17 29.26 -18.05
CA ALA A 182 -3.97 28.17 -18.60
C ALA A 182 -3.19 27.37 -19.66
N SER A 183 -2.55 28.05 -20.62
CA SER A 183 -1.71 27.39 -21.63
C SER A 183 -0.54 26.61 -21.01
N ILE A 184 0.14 27.17 -19.99
CA ILE A 184 1.20 26.44 -19.28
C ILE A 184 0.64 25.23 -18.53
N THR A 185 -0.59 25.30 -18.03
CA THR A 185 -1.23 24.15 -17.37
C THR A 185 -1.44 22.99 -18.35
N GLN A 186 -1.92 23.28 -19.56
CA GLN A 186 -2.06 22.26 -20.60
C GLN A 186 -0.71 21.61 -20.93
N LYS A 187 0.37 22.40 -21.08
CA LYS A 187 1.72 21.86 -21.33
C LYS A 187 2.24 20.97 -20.20
N ILE A 188 1.89 21.30 -18.95
CA ILE A 188 2.23 20.46 -17.78
C ILE A 188 1.49 19.13 -17.87
N GLU A 189 0.19 19.15 -18.15
CA GLU A 189 -0.65 17.95 -18.27
C GLU A 189 -0.20 17.06 -19.43
N GLU A 190 0.08 17.64 -20.59
CA GLU A 190 0.63 16.94 -21.76
C GLU A 190 1.97 16.27 -21.42
N LEU A 191 2.90 16.99 -20.80
CA LEU A 191 4.20 16.44 -20.43
C LEU A 191 4.07 15.35 -19.36
N GLU A 192 3.23 15.54 -18.34
CA GLU A 192 2.98 14.54 -17.29
C GLU A 192 2.33 13.26 -17.85
N ALA A 193 1.50 13.36 -18.89
CA ALA A 193 0.93 12.21 -19.61
C ALA A 193 1.97 11.48 -20.47
N LEU A 194 2.90 12.21 -21.10
CA LEU A 194 3.94 11.62 -21.96
C LEU A 194 5.03 10.88 -21.19
N VAL A 195 5.30 11.28 -19.94
CA VAL A 195 6.39 10.72 -19.13
C VAL A 195 5.96 9.58 -18.20
N GLN A 196 4.87 8.89 -18.55
CA GLN A 196 4.44 7.69 -17.85
C GLN A 196 5.30 6.50 -18.30
N ARG A 197 6.13 5.98 -17.40
CA ARG A 197 7.04 4.85 -17.66
C ARG A 197 7.08 3.93 -16.45
N GLU A 198 7.66 2.75 -16.62
CA GLU A 198 7.88 1.82 -15.51
C GLU A 198 8.80 2.44 -14.47
N ARG A 199 8.39 2.36 -13.20
CA ARG A 199 9.18 2.87 -12.08
C ARG A 199 8.96 2.07 -10.80
N PRO A 200 9.97 2.05 -9.92
CA PRO A 200 9.81 1.57 -8.57
C PRO A 200 8.81 2.43 -7.78
N VAL A 201 7.85 1.78 -7.14
CA VAL A 201 6.93 2.38 -6.18
C VAL A 201 6.87 1.56 -4.90
N LEU A 202 6.63 2.24 -3.77
CA LEU A 202 6.41 1.59 -2.50
C LEU A 202 4.99 1.04 -2.46
N LYS A 203 4.83 -0.29 -2.57
CA LYS A 203 3.52 -0.96 -2.57
C LYS A 203 2.98 -1.15 -1.15
N GLY A 204 3.87 -1.41 -0.20
CA GLY A 204 3.47 -1.69 1.17
C GLY A 204 4.63 -1.68 2.14
N THR A 205 4.29 -1.44 3.40
CA THR A 205 5.19 -1.61 4.52
C THR A 205 4.47 -2.44 5.56
N MET A 206 4.98 -3.63 5.84
CA MET A 206 4.44 -4.50 6.88
C MET A 206 5.41 -4.56 8.04
N TRP A 207 4.88 -4.42 9.25
CA TRP A 207 5.63 -4.59 10.48
C TRP A 207 4.98 -5.71 11.29
N MET A 208 5.77 -6.75 11.58
CA MET A 208 5.32 -7.92 12.34
C MET A 208 5.50 -7.74 13.87
N GLY A 209 6.06 -6.62 14.33
CA GLY A 209 6.23 -6.33 15.75
C GLY A 209 5.02 -5.65 16.38
N LYS A 210 5.06 -5.46 17.71
CA LYS A 210 3.94 -4.86 18.46
C LYS A 210 3.60 -3.44 17.95
N PRO A 211 2.33 -3.13 17.68
CA PRO A 211 1.91 -1.78 17.29
C PRO A 211 2.06 -0.80 18.47
N GLY A 212 2.53 0.42 18.20
CA GLY A 212 2.45 1.54 19.16
C GLY A 212 3.75 2.29 19.46
N GLU A 213 4.91 1.75 19.13
CA GLU A 213 6.19 2.44 19.42
C GLU A 213 6.49 3.48 18.33
N ALA A 214 6.54 4.76 18.71
CA ALA A 214 6.91 5.85 17.79
C ALA A 214 8.28 5.62 17.12
N TYR A 215 9.19 4.96 17.83
CA TYR A 215 10.48 4.52 17.32
C TYR A 215 10.35 3.60 16.08
N ASN A 216 9.42 2.65 16.10
CA ASN A 216 9.21 1.71 15.00
C ASN A 216 8.67 2.41 13.75
N ARG A 217 7.80 3.43 13.91
CA ARG A 217 7.29 4.21 12.76
C ARG A 217 8.38 4.99 12.06
N GLU A 218 9.25 5.66 12.80
CA GLU A 218 10.35 6.43 12.20
C GLU A 218 11.36 5.50 11.53
N ARG A 219 11.66 4.36 12.17
CA ARG A 219 12.53 3.33 11.62
C ARG A 219 11.97 2.76 10.31
N VAL A 220 10.68 2.39 10.26
CA VAL A 220 9.99 1.95 9.04
C VAL A 220 10.10 3.02 7.97
N ARG A 221 9.72 4.26 8.27
CA ARG A 221 9.76 5.37 7.32
C ARG A 221 11.14 5.59 6.72
N ARG A 222 12.19 5.58 7.55
CA ARG A 222 13.57 5.73 7.10
C ARG A 222 13.97 4.61 6.14
N MET A 223 13.75 3.36 6.52
CA MET A 223 14.16 2.22 5.69
C MET A 223 13.32 2.10 4.42
N SER A 224 12.02 2.39 4.46
CA SER A 224 11.18 2.46 3.26
C SER A 224 11.69 3.49 2.27
N ARG A 225 12.10 4.66 2.76
CA ARG A 225 12.69 5.71 1.94
C ARG A 225 14.05 5.29 1.38
N GLU A 226 14.92 4.72 2.21
CA GLU A 226 16.24 4.23 1.76
C GLU A 226 16.09 3.18 0.66
N LYS A 227 15.18 2.20 0.85
CA LYS A 227 14.90 1.14 -0.13
C LYS A 227 14.28 1.67 -1.41
N LEU A 228 13.30 2.57 -1.33
CA LEU A 228 12.72 3.20 -2.51
C LEU A 228 13.77 4.05 -3.25
N ASN A 229 14.59 4.81 -2.53
CA ASN A 229 15.66 5.61 -3.13
C ASN A 229 16.72 4.74 -3.81
N GLU A 230 17.09 3.62 -3.19
CA GLU A 230 18.00 2.63 -3.78
C GLU A 230 17.43 2.11 -5.10
N ALA A 231 16.14 1.73 -5.12
CA ALA A 231 15.46 1.28 -6.32
C ALA A 231 15.35 2.39 -7.39
N LEU A 232 15.03 3.63 -7.01
CA LEU A 232 14.97 4.75 -7.96
C LEU A 232 16.34 5.02 -8.61
N ARG A 233 17.44 4.92 -7.85
CA ARG A 233 18.79 5.04 -8.41
C ARG A 233 19.12 3.94 -9.40
N SER A 234 18.73 2.69 -9.14
CA SER A 234 18.98 1.59 -10.08
C SER A 234 18.19 1.76 -11.39
N TYR A 235 17.10 2.53 -11.37
CA TYR A 235 16.31 2.89 -12.55
C TYR A 235 16.71 4.21 -13.23
N GLY A 236 17.76 4.90 -12.77
CA GLY A 236 18.17 6.21 -13.33
C GLY A 236 17.19 7.35 -13.02
N LEU A 237 16.38 7.19 -11.97
CA LEU A 237 15.36 8.14 -11.53
C LEU A 237 15.80 8.89 -10.26
N GLU A 238 17.11 9.09 -10.07
CA GLU A 238 17.66 9.74 -8.87
C GLU A 238 17.20 11.18 -8.68
N HIS A 239 16.84 11.87 -9.77
CA HIS A 239 16.30 13.23 -9.73
C HIS A 239 14.90 13.31 -9.13
N LEU A 240 14.19 12.17 -9.01
CA LEU A 240 12.91 12.07 -8.29
C LEU A 240 13.07 11.85 -6.78
N ILE A 241 14.30 11.61 -6.32
CA ILE A 241 14.56 11.46 -4.90
C ILE A 241 14.44 12.83 -4.26
N GLU A 242 13.40 13.03 -3.43
CA GLU A 242 13.34 14.21 -2.59
C GLU A 242 14.57 14.20 -1.67
N GLU A 243 15.49 15.14 -1.88
CA GLU A 243 16.44 15.46 -0.84
C GLU A 243 15.63 16.00 0.35
N SER A 244 15.70 15.31 1.48
CA SER A 244 15.12 15.85 2.71
C SER A 244 15.83 17.16 2.98
N LYS A 245 15.21 18.29 2.60
CA LYS A 245 15.67 19.59 3.05
C LYS A 245 15.75 19.50 4.58
N PRO A 246 16.92 19.77 5.19
CA PRO A 246 17.01 19.78 6.63
C PRO A 246 15.93 20.74 7.11
N ARG A 247 14.98 20.23 7.91
CA ARG A 247 14.04 21.09 8.61
C ARG A 247 14.90 21.85 9.61
N PHE A 248 15.34 23.04 9.24
CA PHE A 248 15.92 23.99 10.19
C PHE A 248 14.87 24.15 11.30
N ARG A 249 15.23 23.67 12.49
CA ARG A 249 14.46 23.82 13.72
C ARG A 249 14.75 25.19 14.32
#